data_AF-A0A066RPS2-F1
#
_entry.id   AF-A0A066RPS2-F1
#
_cell.length_a   1.000
_cell.length_b   1.000
_cell.length_c   1.000
_cell.angle_alpha   90.00
_cell.angle_beta   90.00
_cell.angle_gamma   90.00
#
_symmetry.space_group_name_H-M   'P 1'
#
loop_
_entity.id
_entity.type
_entity.pdbx_description
1 polymer ?
#
loop_
_entity_poly.entity_id
_entity_poly.type
_entity_poly.pdbx_seq_one_letter_code
_entity_poly.pdbx_strand_id
1 'polypeptide(L)'
;MKKPLIAICLATTTLLSSMNASSENVCSTDEYVVGFFNGVWNTPDGATASLALFQKMAGSTFNGEKVNYELFYNNTGSEVNATRFQDLAEVFAQRAEEIDPSLGERYDVLLSTVWSSSDGFLGKVRSVVSFPTDALLIAVENLYDEIASETLALVTDLFSHPPTLSDYEKHNTRITTLTSHGAKLLYVAHSQGNLFVNQAYSTTLSQENYDSSNVKVLHIAPASVTLNGPYVLADIDIVINSLRASGHVAENNVILPASHLKSDSSGHTFAKTYLNKRLDTYNIIETQFNELMGELQTPIATATQGLFTATLTWNGSGDVDLHTFEPDNQQVYYNSKIGNSGNLDVDNTSADGPEHYYVDCEDTKFQLGTYRFGVNNFSRAEGREAVIQISNATTANIITQKKVLGPAEGTSGNSNPEIMVSVTLRKDGDKYSVSVN
;
A
#
# COMPACT_ATOMS: atom_id res chain seq x y z
N MET A 1 -84.48 42.77 21.13
CA MET A 1 -83.59 42.32 20.03
C MET A 1 -82.33 41.69 20.64
N LYS A 2 -82.23 40.36 20.64
CA LYS A 2 -81.01 39.62 21.00
C LYS A 2 -80.82 38.51 19.96
N LYS A 3 -79.68 38.53 19.28
CA LYS A 3 -79.29 37.63 18.17
C LYS A 3 -78.95 36.23 18.72
N PRO A 4 -79.18 35.14 17.96
CA PRO A 4 -78.69 33.81 18.34
C PRO A 4 -77.21 33.64 17.93
N LEU A 5 -76.45 32.97 18.80
CA LEU A 5 -75.07 32.56 18.58
C LEU A 5 -75.07 31.22 17.82
N ILE A 6 -74.40 31.17 16.67
CA ILE A 6 -74.10 29.95 15.92
C ILE A 6 -72.81 29.36 16.47
N ALA A 7 -72.84 28.11 16.95
CA ALA A 7 -71.66 27.36 17.34
C ALA A 7 -71.02 26.73 16.09
N ILE A 8 -69.77 27.11 15.80
CA ILE A 8 -68.95 26.52 14.75
C ILE A 8 -68.13 25.39 15.38
N CYS A 9 -68.34 24.17 14.91
CA CYS A 9 -67.58 22.99 15.28
C CYS A 9 -66.35 22.91 14.36
N LEU A 10 -65.14 23.12 14.91
CA LEU A 10 -63.89 22.99 14.17
C LEU A 10 -63.41 21.53 14.25
N ALA A 11 -63.51 20.81 13.13
CA ALA A 11 -62.91 19.49 12.97
C ALA A 11 -61.41 19.65 12.66
N THR A 12 -60.55 19.24 13.59
CA THR A 12 -59.09 19.18 13.37
C THR A 12 -58.73 17.87 12.69
N THR A 13 -58.44 17.92 11.39
CA THR A 13 -57.84 16.82 10.63
C THR A 13 -56.35 16.73 10.99
N THR A 14 -55.94 15.71 11.73
CA THR A 14 -54.53 15.37 11.92
C THR A 14 -53.98 14.73 10.65
N LEU A 15 -53.15 15.47 9.92
CA LEU A 15 -52.27 14.94 8.87
C LEU A 15 -51.19 14.08 9.53
N LEU A 16 -51.25 12.77 9.32
CA LEU A 16 -50.15 11.85 9.58
C LEU A 16 -49.11 12.05 8.49
N SER A 17 -48.07 12.83 8.77
CA SER A 17 -46.86 12.86 7.95
C SER A 17 -46.13 11.54 8.14
N SER A 18 -46.07 10.70 7.11
CA SER A 18 -45.15 9.58 7.04
C SER A 18 -43.72 10.12 7.08
N MET A 19 -43.02 9.92 8.20
CA MET A 19 -41.59 10.15 8.27
C MET A 19 -40.92 9.07 7.43
N ASN A 20 -40.37 9.44 6.28
CA ASN A 20 -39.36 8.61 5.63
C ASN A 20 -38.16 8.59 6.59
N ALA A 21 -37.88 7.43 7.17
CA ALA A 21 -36.57 7.19 7.77
C ALA A 21 -35.55 7.34 6.64
N SER A 22 -34.66 8.33 6.74
CA SER A 22 -33.52 8.44 5.84
C SER A 22 -32.62 7.23 6.09
N SER A 23 -32.40 6.38 5.07
CA SER A 23 -31.34 5.38 5.14
C SER A 23 -30.01 6.12 5.34
N GLU A 24 -29.29 5.78 6.41
CA GLU A 24 -27.96 6.36 6.65
C GLU A 24 -26.98 5.65 5.71
N ASN A 25 -26.36 6.41 4.81
CA ASN A 25 -25.23 5.92 4.02
C ASN A 25 -24.00 5.85 4.93
N VAL A 26 -23.53 4.63 5.19
CA VAL A 26 -22.43 4.35 6.13
C VAL A 26 -21.05 4.55 5.48
N CYS A 27 -20.97 4.67 4.16
CA CYS A 27 -19.70 4.81 3.44
C CYS A 27 -19.37 6.27 3.15
N SER A 28 -18.08 6.62 3.26
CA SER A 28 -17.52 7.85 2.68
C SER A 28 -16.83 7.52 1.38
N THR A 29 -17.10 8.28 0.31
CA THR A 29 -16.30 8.23 -0.92
C THR A 29 -14.95 8.86 -0.65
N ASP A 30 -13.89 8.06 -0.67
CA ASP A 30 -12.54 8.53 -0.37
C ASP A 30 -11.86 9.10 -1.62
N GLU A 31 -11.49 10.39 -1.59
CA GLU A 31 -10.98 11.08 -2.78
C GLU A 31 -9.44 11.12 -2.86
N TYR A 32 -8.72 11.14 -1.73
CA TYR A 32 -7.25 11.10 -1.68
C TYR A 32 -6.70 9.93 -0.86
N VAL A 33 -5.73 9.23 -1.42
CA VAL A 33 -4.99 8.16 -0.72
C VAL A 33 -3.48 8.42 -0.82
N VAL A 34 -2.83 8.44 0.35
CA VAL A 34 -1.39 8.54 0.51
C VAL A 34 -0.85 7.15 0.86
N GLY A 35 -0.17 6.51 -0.08
CA GLY A 35 0.47 5.21 0.11
C GLY A 35 1.92 5.37 0.57
N PHE A 36 2.26 4.91 1.78
CA PHE A 36 3.62 4.99 2.31
C PHE A 36 4.36 3.66 2.18
N PHE A 37 5.54 3.70 1.54
CA PHE A 37 6.44 2.57 1.35
C PHE A 37 7.64 2.71 2.30
N ASN A 38 7.76 1.80 3.27
CA ASN A 38 8.80 1.88 4.28
C ASN A 38 10.20 1.55 3.75
N GLY A 39 11.20 2.05 4.47
CA GLY A 39 12.60 1.76 4.24
C GLY A 39 13.10 0.53 4.99
N VAL A 40 14.43 0.36 4.99
CA VAL A 40 15.12 -0.67 5.78
C VAL A 40 14.98 -0.47 7.28
N TRP A 41 15.22 -1.54 8.05
CA TRP A 41 15.23 -1.52 9.51
C TRP A 41 13.89 -1.10 10.12
N ASN A 42 12.79 -1.45 9.45
CA ASN A 42 11.44 -1.15 9.93
C ASN A 42 10.67 -2.45 10.15
N THR A 43 10.29 -2.70 11.40
CA THR A 43 9.21 -3.62 11.73
C THR A 43 7.86 -3.04 11.30
N PRO A 44 6.76 -3.82 11.26
CA PRO A 44 5.42 -3.29 10.96
C PRO A 44 5.03 -2.12 11.87
N ASP A 45 5.34 -2.23 13.16
CA ASP A 45 5.07 -1.17 14.13
C ASP A 45 5.90 0.08 13.86
N GLY A 46 7.18 -0.09 13.48
CA GLY A 46 8.06 1.01 13.11
C GLY A 46 7.63 1.73 11.82
N ALA A 47 7.20 0.97 10.82
CA ALA A 47 6.64 1.50 9.58
C ALA A 47 5.32 2.24 9.83
N THR A 48 4.44 1.67 10.66
CA THR A 48 3.17 2.30 11.08
C THR A 48 3.41 3.59 11.86
N ALA A 49 4.38 3.61 12.77
CA ALA A 49 4.77 4.82 13.49
C ALA A 49 5.32 5.90 12.55
N SER A 50 6.06 5.50 11.51
CA SER A 50 6.58 6.41 10.48
C SER A 50 5.44 7.02 9.65
N LEU A 51 4.48 6.21 9.23
CA LEU A 51 3.26 6.69 8.56
C LEU A 51 2.47 7.66 9.46
N ALA A 52 2.31 7.36 10.74
CA ALA A 52 1.61 8.24 11.68
C ALA A 52 2.34 9.59 11.88
N LEU A 53 3.67 9.59 11.88
CA LEU A 53 4.47 10.83 11.90
C LEU A 53 4.27 11.64 10.62
N PHE A 54 4.26 10.97 9.46
CA PHE A 54 4.00 11.62 8.18
C PHE A 54 2.59 12.21 8.12
N GLN A 55 1.57 11.45 8.51
CA GLN A 55 0.18 11.92 8.62
C GLN A 55 0.07 13.13 9.54
N LYS A 56 0.84 13.19 10.64
CA LYS A 56 0.86 14.36 11.53
C LYS A 56 1.44 15.62 10.87
N MET A 57 2.40 15.47 9.95
CA MET A 57 2.91 16.57 9.13
C MET A 57 1.88 16.98 8.08
N ALA A 58 1.35 16.00 7.35
CA ALA A 58 0.53 16.19 6.15
C ALA A 58 -0.94 16.58 6.44
N GLY A 59 -1.49 16.20 7.59
CA GLY A 59 -2.88 16.48 7.99
C GLY A 59 -3.89 15.46 7.47
N SER A 60 -5.11 15.45 8.02
CA SER A 60 -6.15 14.47 7.67
C SER A 60 -7.07 14.89 6.52
N THR A 61 -6.90 16.10 6.01
CA THR A 61 -7.76 16.67 4.97
C THR A 61 -6.95 17.52 4.00
N PHE A 62 -7.31 17.48 2.72
CA PHE A 62 -6.74 18.32 1.67
C PHE A 62 -7.88 18.87 0.81
N ASN A 63 -7.91 20.19 0.58
CA ASN A 63 -9.01 20.87 -0.13
C ASN A 63 -10.44 20.59 0.41
N GLY A 64 -10.57 20.28 1.70
CA GLY A 64 -11.86 19.95 2.33
C GLY A 64 -12.27 18.48 2.22
N GLU A 65 -11.49 17.69 1.49
CA GLU A 65 -11.68 16.26 1.30
C GLU A 65 -10.81 15.47 2.28
N LYS A 66 -11.23 14.26 2.66
CA LYS A 66 -10.48 13.39 3.58
C LYS A 66 -9.26 12.81 2.85
N VAL A 67 -8.12 12.76 3.55
CA VAL A 67 -6.92 12.06 3.09
C VAL A 67 -6.75 10.77 3.88
N ASN A 68 -6.77 9.64 3.18
CA ASN A 68 -6.45 8.34 3.77
C ASN A 68 -4.97 8.06 3.65
N TYR A 69 -4.43 7.43 4.70
CA TYR A 69 -3.02 7.06 4.77
C TYR A 69 -2.94 5.55 4.89
N GLU A 70 -2.26 4.92 3.94
CA GLU A 70 -2.13 3.47 3.86
C GLU A 70 -0.67 3.07 3.87
N LEU A 71 -0.35 2.04 4.66
CA LEU A 71 0.98 1.47 4.69
C LEU A 71 1.08 0.39 3.61
N PHE A 72 1.91 0.65 2.60
CA PHE A 72 2.38 -0.34 1.65
C PHE A 72 3.65 -0.95 2.24
N TYR A 73 3.43 -1.88 3.16
CA TYR A 73 4.53 -2.48 3.90
C TYR A 73 5.38 -3.36 2.99
N ASN A 74 6.68 -3.10 3.00
CA ASN A 74 7.71 -3.91 2.38
C ASN A 74 8.36 -4.68 3.52
N ASN A 75 8.28 -6.01 3.51
CA ASN A 75 8.93 -6.80 4.54
C ASN A 75 10.43 -6.51 4.48
N THR A 76 10.96 -6.10 5.61
CA THR A 76 12.40 -6.00 5.80
C THR A 76 12.85 -7.26 6.52
N GLY A 77 14.12 -7.65 6.35
CA GLY A 77 14.68 -8.77 7.09
C GLY A 77 14.43 -8.72 8.61
N SER A 78 14.19 -7.55 9.22
CA SER A 78 13.81 -7.42 10.63
C SER A 78 12.62 -8.32 11.08
N GLU A 79 11.76 -8.80 10.18
CA GLU A 79 10.66 -9.73 10.49
C GLU A 79 11.06 -11.20 10.61
N VAL A 80 12.16 -11.63 9.97
CA VAL A 80 12.59 -13.03 9.95
C VAL A 80 13.74 -13.30 10.93
N ASN A 81 13.81 -12.51 12.02
CA ASN A 81 14.99 -12.38 12.89
C ASN A 81 16.26 -11.99 12.11
N ALA A 82 16.12 -11.35 10.95
CA ALA A 82 17.27 -10.87 10.23
C ALA A 82 17.88 -9.67 10.96
N THR A 83 19.18 -9.56 10.82
CA THR A 83 19.99 -8.54 11.45
C THR A 83 20.00 -7.27 10.56
N ARG A 84 20.43 -6.12 11.09
CA ARG A 84 20.43 -4.84 10.33
C ARG A 84 21.29 -4.91 9.06
N PHE A 85 22.32 -5.75 9.07
CA PHE A 85 23.16 -6.08 7.94
C PHE A 85 22.40 -6.77 6.82
N GLN A 86 21.47 -7.66 7.14
CA GLN A 86 20.68 -8.38 6.14
C GLN A 86 19.75 -7.45 5.40
N ASP A 87 19.05 -6.55 6.10
CA ASP A 87 18.21 -5.52 5.48
C ASP A 87 19.02 -4.63 4.53
N LEU A 88 20.24 -4.26 4.93
CA LEU A 88 21.12 -3.45 4.08
C LEU A 88 21.60 -4.26 2.86
N ALA A 89 22.01 -5.51 3.05
CA ALA A 89 22.42 -6.39 1.95
C ALA A 89 21.29 -6.62 0.94
N GLU A 90 20.05 -6.71 1.42
CA GLU A 90 18.85 -6.81 0.58
C GLU A 90 18.67 -5.57 -0.31
N VAL A 91 18.82 -4.35 0.22
CA VAL A 91 18.79 -3.11 -0.60
C VAL A 91 19.82 -3.17 -1.71
N PHE A 92 21.04 -3.59 -1.39
CA PHE A 92 22.12 -3.70 -2.38
C PHE A 92 21.79 -4.75 -3.44
N ALA A 93 21.18 -5.88 -3.07
CA ALA A 93 20.78 -6.95 -3.99
C ALA A 93 19.63 -6.50 -4.91
N GLN A 94 18.55 -5.96 -4.35
CA GLN A 94 17.42 -5.42 -5.12
C GLN A 94 17.88 -4.29 -6.05
N ARG A 95 18.83 -3.47 -5.60
CA ARG A 95 19.43 -2.43 -6.44
C ARG A 95 20.26 -3.01 -7.59
N ALA A 96 21.02 -4.08 -7.35
CA ALA A 96 21.79 -4.75 -8.40
C ALA A 96 20.86 -5.35 -9.46
N GLU A 97 19.73 -5.93 -9.06
CA GLU A 97 18.69 -6.43 -9.96
C GLU A 97 18.05 -5.31 -10.79
N GLU A 98 17.79 -4.14 -10.20
CA GLU A 98 17.29 -2.97 -10.94
C GLU A 98 18.28 -2.50 -12.04
N ILE A 99 19.59 -2.68 -11.84
CA ILE A 99 20.63 -2.31 -12.82
C ILE A 99 20.75 -3.37 -13.91
N ASP A 100 20.77 -4.65 -13.53
CA ASP A 100 20.86 -5.79 -14.43
C ASP A 100 20.20 -7.02 -13.75
N PRO A 101 19.08 -7.52 -14.29
CA PRO A 101 18.40 -8.69 -13.74
C PRO A 101 19.30 -9.92 -13.58
N SER A 102 20.35 -10.07 -14.39
CA SER A 102 21.29 -11.18 -14.31
C SER A 102 22.30 -11.07 -13.16
N LEU A 103 22.45 -9.88 -12.55
CA LEU A 103 23.28 -9.67 -11.36
C LEU A 103 22.58 -10.13 -10.08
N GLY A 104 21.25 -10.23 -10.08
CA GLY A 104 20.48 -10.83 -8.99
C GLY A 104 20.89 -12.29 -8.73
N GLU A 105 21.32 -13.03 -9.76
CA GLU A 105 21.79 -14.43 -9.64
C GLU A 105 23.27 -14.56 -9.22
N ARG A 106 24.05 -13.48 -9.27
CA ARG A 106 25.51 -13.45 -8.98
C ARG A 106 25.87 -12.50 -7.84
N TYR A 107 24.92 -12.28 -6.94
CA TYR A 107 25.01 -11.33 -5.83
C TYR A 107 26.09 -11.71 -4.81
N ASP A 108 26.47 -12.99 -4.71
CA ASP A 108 27.58 -13.50 -3.90
C ASP A 108 28.91 -12.88 -4.34
N VAL A 109 29.10 -12.66 -5.65
CA VAL A 109 30.26 -11.97 -6.22
C VAL A 109 30.21 -10.47 -5.93
N LEU A 110 29.03 -9.86 -6.00
CA LEU A 110 28.86 -8.42 -5.69
C LEU A 110 29.12 -8.14 -4.21
N LEU A 111 28.52 -8.95 -3.32
CA LEU A 111 28.68 -8.83 -1.87
C LEU A 111 30.08 -9.22 -1.43
N SER A 112 30.73 -10.24 -1.99
CA SER A 112 32.15 -10.54 -1.69
C SER A 112 33.09 -9.43 -2.18
N THR A 113 32.80 -8.81 -3.33
CA THR A 113 33.61 -7.68 -3.82
C THR A 113 33.44 -6.42 -2.96
N VAL A 114 32.23 -6.17 -2.47
CA VAL A 114 31.92 -4.99 -1.64
C VAL A 114 32.32 -5.22 -0.17
N TRP A 115 32.06 -6.39 0.39
CA TRP A 115 32.18 -6.67 1.82
C TRP A 115 33.35 -7.58 2.21
N SER A 116 33.93 -8.37 1.28
CA SER A 116 35.04 -9.31 1.55
C SER A 116 36.36 -8.99 0.83
N SER A 117 36.52 -7.77 0.30
CA SER A 117 37.80 -7.32 -0.28
C SER A 117 38.83 -7.02 0.82
N SER A 118 40.12 -7.02 0.48
CA SER A 118 41.23 -6.79 1.43
C SER A 118 41.21 -5.41 2.11
N ASP A 119 40.46 -4.44 1.56
CA ASP A 119 40.22 -3.11 2.13
C ASP A 119 38.81 -2.97 2.78
N GLY A 120 37.95 -3.99 2.64
CA GLY A 120 36.58 -4.06 3.18
C GLY A 120 35.57 -3.07 2.57
N PHE A 121 34.30 -3.17 3.00
CA PHE A 121 33.21 -2.24 2.63
C PHE A 121 33.57 -0.78 2.96
N LEU A 122 34.18 -0.55 4.11
CA LEU A 122 34.65 0.79 4.51
C LEU A 122 35.66 1.38 3.53
N GLY A 123 36.61 0.58 3.03
CA GLY A 123 37.57 1.04 2.02
C GLY A 123 36.89 1.48 0.72
N LYS A 124 35.85 0.74 0.30
CA LYS A 124 35.08 1.07 -0.90
C LYS A 124 34.16 2.28 -0.69
N VAL A 125 33.48 2.38 0.45
CA VAL A 125 32.68 3.58 0.78
C VAL A 125 33.58 4.82 0.86
N ARG A 126 34.78 4.73 1.44
CA ARG A 126 35.77 5.83 1.46
C ARG A 126 36.26 6.26 0.09
N SER A 127 36.23 5.39 -0.91
CA SER A 127 36.67 5.75 -2.27
C SER A 127 35.58 6.44 -3.09
N VAL A 128 34.30 6.29 -2.71
CA VAL A 128 33.16 6.88 -3.45
C VAL A 128 32.43 7.99 -2.69
N VAL A 129 32.46 7.99 -1.35
CA VAL A 129 31.82 9.01 -0.52
C VAL A 129 32.87 10.03 -0.11
N SER A 130 32.63 11.29 -0.48
CA SER A 130 33.45 12.41 0.01
C SER A 130 33.05 12.71 1.45
N PHE A 131 34.00 12.58 2.37
CA PHE A 131 33.80 12.90 3.79
C PHE A 131 34.40 14.28 4.11
N PRO A 132 33.62 15.37 4.02
CA PRO A 132 34.13 16.72 4.28
C PRO A 132 34.51 16.97 5.75
N THR A 133 34.16 16.08 6.68
CA THR A 133 34.43 16.24 8.12
C THR A 133 34.75 14.92 8.80
N ASP A 134 35.57 14.96 9.86
CA ASP A 134 35.88 13.81 10.72
C ASP A 134 34.63 13.18 11.35
N ALA A 135 33.59 13.98 11.58
CA ALA A 135 32.33 13.50 12.15
C ALA A 135 31.61 12.51 11.21
N LEU A 136 31.65 12.72 9.90
CA LEU A 136 31.09 11.80 8.92
C LEU A 136 31.89 10.50 8.86
N LEU A 137 33.23 10.59 8.91
CA LEU A 137 34.09 9.41 8.92
C LEU A 137 33.81 8.53 10.14
N ILE A 138 33.73 9.13 11.33
CA ILE A 138 33.41 8.44 12.59
C ILE A 138 32.01 7.82 12.52
N ALA A 139 31.03 8.52 11.95
CA ALA A 139 29.68 8.01 11.80
C ALA A 139 29.62 6.76 10.89
N VAL A 140 30.38 6.76 9.80
CA VAL A 140 30.51 5.60 8.90
C VAL A 140 31.21 4.43 9.59
N GLU A 141 32.28 4.69 10.35
CA GLU A 141 32.97 3.65 11.13
C GLU A 141 32.03 3.03 12.18
N ASN A 142 31.30 3.84 12.93
CA ASN A 142 30.33 3.36 13.92
C ASN A 142 29.20 2.54 13.28
N LEU A 143 28.68 2.99 12.14
CA LEU A 143 27.65 2.24 11.42
C LEU A 143 28.19 0.90 10.91
N TYR A 144 29.42 0.87 10.40
CA TYR A 144 30.05 -0.36 9.98
C TYR A 144 30.29 -1.32 11.14
N ASP A 145 30.77 -0.85 12.29
CA ASP A 145 30.99 -1.71 13.47
C ASP A 145 29.67 -2.31 13.98
N GLU A 146 28.59 -1.53 13.94
CA GLU A 146 27.25 -1.99 14.30
C GLU A 146 26.77 -3.11 13.37
N ILE A 147 26.99 -2.96 12.07
CA ILE A 147 26.53 -3.87 11.02
C ILE A 147 27.45 -5.12 10.88
N ALA A 148 28.77 -4.96 10.96
CA ALA A 148 29.75 -6.03 10.75
C ALA A 148 29.77 -7.07 11.88
N SER A 149 29.12 -6.78 13.01
CA SER A 149 28.95 -7.72 14.13
C SER A 149 27.99 -8.88 13.84
N GLU A 150 27.33 -8.86 12.69
CA GLU A 150 26.21 -9.73 12.36
C GLU A 150 26.57 -10.82 11.32
N THR A 151 25.91 -11.98 11.35
CA THR A 151 26.44 -13.22 10.75
C THR A 151 26.03 -13.46 9.29
N LEU A 152 27.01 -13.79 8.42
CA LEU A 152 26.82 -14.08 6.99
C LEU A 152 25.87 -15.26 6.68
N ALA A 153 25.68 -16.21 7.60
CA ALA A 153 24.83 -17.39 7.38
C ALA A 153 23.32 -17.06 7.29
N LEU A 154 22.88 -15.97 7.92
CA LEU A 154 21.48 -15.54 7.87
C LEU A 154 21.15 -14.88 6.52
N VAL A 155 22.13 -14.22 5.90
CA VAL A 155 22.02 -13.55 4.60
C VAL A 155 21.56 -14.54 3.50
N THR A 156 22.04 -15.79 3.52
CA THR A 156 21.69 -16.82 2.52
C THR A 156 20.23 -17.28 2.60
N ASP A 157 19.59 -17.23 3.77
CA ASP A 157 18.20 -17.67 3.97
C ASP A 157 17.19 -16.64 3.42
N LEU A 158 17.44 -15.35 3.66
CA LEU A 158 16.65 -14.23 3.10
C LEU A 158 16.63 -14.24 1.57
N PHE A 159 17.76 -14.57 0.94
CA PHE A 159 17.87 -14.64 -0.53
C PHE A 159 17.28 -15.91 -1.14
N SER A 160 17.07 -16.96 -0.34
CA SER A 160 16.40 -18.18 -0.80
C SER A 160 14.87 -18.01 -0.86
N HIS A 161 14.32 -17.03 -0.13
CA HIS A 161 12.90 -16.70 -0.08
C HIS A 161 12.69 -15.17 -0.01
N PRO A 162 13.06 -14.41 -1.06
CA PRO A 162 13.01 -12.97 -0.99
C PRO A 162 11.54 -12.54 -0.79
N PRO A 163 11.21 -11.81 0.28
CA PRO A 163 9.83 -11.47 0.61
C PRO A 163 9.19 -10.48 -0.39
N THR A 164 9.98 -9.96 -1.32
CA THR A 164 9.62 -8.97 -2.35
C THR A 164 8.45 -9.37 -3.24
N LEU A 165 8.39 -10.60 -3.75
CA LEU A 165 7.32 -11.00 -4.68
C LEU A 165 5.93 -10.99 -4.02
N SER A 166 5.83 -11.50 -2.80
CA SER A 166 4.56 -11.49 -2.06
C SER A 166 4.12 -10.07 -1.72
N ASP A 167 5.05 -9.15 -1.53
CA ASP A 167 4.73 -7.75 -1.23
C ASP A 167 4.26 -7.03 -2.49
N TYR A 168 4.92 -7.23 -3.64
CA TYR A 168 4.44 -6.72 -4.93
C TYR A 168 3.02 -7.19 -5.25
N GLU A 169 2.70 -8.47 -5.03
CA GLU A 169 1.36 -9.01 -5.25
C GLU A 169 0.31 -8.31 -4.36
N LYS A 170 0.58 -8.19 -3.05
CA LYS A 170 -0.31 -7.50 -2.11
C LYS A 170 -0.51 -6.02 -2.49
N HIS A 171 0.57 -5.33 -2.85
CA HIS A 171 0.51 -3.93 -3.28
C HIS A 171 -0.28 -3.80 -4.56
N ASN A 172 -0.01 -4.65 -5.56
CA ASN A 172 -0.71 -4.63 -6.85
C ASN A 172 -2.21 -4.82 -6.67
N THR A 173 -2.66 -5.82 -5.90
CA THR A 173 -4.10 -6.01 -5.63
C THR A 173 -4.72 -4.80 -4.92
N ARG A 174 -3.99 -4.18 -3.97
CA ARG A 174 -4.49 -2.97 -3.30
C ARG A 174 -4.58 -1.79 -4.26
N ILE A 175 -3.55 -1.58 -5.08
CA ILE A 175 -3.53 -0.53 -6.11
C ILE A 175 -4.69 -0.73 -7.07
N THR A 176 -4.91 -1.94 -7.59
CA THR A 176 -6.04 -2.25 -8.48
C THR A 176 -7.38 -1.91 -7.82
N THR A 177 -7.54 -2.16 -6.52
CA THR A 177 -8.74 -1.78 -5.77
C THR A 177 -8.90 -0.25 -5.69
N LEU A 178 -7.83 0.46 -5.33
CA LEU A 178 -7.84 1.92 -5.22
C LEU A 178 -8.12 2.60 -6.56
N THR A 179 -7.54 2.07 -7.64
CA THR A 179 -7.74 2.60 -8.98
C THR A 179 -9.14 2.34 -9.51
N SER A 180 -9.70 1.15 -9.24
CA SER A 180 -11.09 0.88 -9.65
C SER A 180 -12.09 1.77 -8.91
N HIS A 181 -11.78 2.17 -7.67
CA HIS A 181 -12.59 3.15 -6.90
C HIS A 181 -12.35 4.61 -7.32
N GLY A 182 -11.40 4.88 -8.22
CA GLY A 182 -11.12 6.23 -8.69
C GLY A 182 -10.37 7.11 -7.69
N ALA A 183 -9.50 6.54 -6.85
CA ALA A 183 -8.70 7.29 -5.87
C ALA A 183 -7.64 8.21 -6.52
N LYS A 184 -7.45 9.42 -5.99
CA LYS A 184 -6.25 10.24 -6.26
C LYS A 184 -5.09 9.73 -5.41
N LEU A 185 -3.98 9.35 -6.04
CA LEU A 185 -2.90 8.60 -5.38
C LEU A 185 -1.63 9.44 -5.23
N LEU A 186 -1.15 9.61 -3.99
CA LEU A 186 0.21 10.08 -3.74
C LEU A 186 1.00 8.98 -3.06
N TYR A 187 2.03 8.49 -3.72
CA TYR A 187 2.96 7.56 -3.09
C TYR A 187 4.13 8.30 -2.45
N VAL A 188 4.47 7.89 -1.23
CA VAL A 188 5.60 8.44 -0.46
C VAL A 188 6.50 7.28 -0.10
N ALA A 189 7.76 7.34 -0.52
CA ALA A 189 8.67 6.23 -0.34
C ALA A 189 9.93 6.67 0.39
N HIS A 190 10.36 5.88 1.38
CA HIS A 190 11.62 6.10 2.09
C HIS A 190 12.63 4.99 1.79
N SER A 191 13.89 5.33 1.51
CA SER A 191 14.98 4.36 1.40
C SER A 191 14.68 3.24 0.39
N GLN A 192 14.76 1.97 0.79
CA GLN A 192 14.40 0.78 0.01
C GLN A 192 12.99 0.85 -0.58
N GLY A 193 12.03 1.50 0.09
CA GLY A 193 10.67 1.64 -0.41
C GLY A 193 10.59 2.32 -1.78
N ASN A 194 11.64 3.05 -2.18
CA ASN A 194 11.74 3.65 -3.50
C ASN A 194 11.90 2.62 -4.63
N LEU A 195 12.30 1.38 -4.33
CA LEU A 195 12.30 0.28 -5.30
C LEU A 195 10.88 -0.21 -5.55
N PHE A 196 10.10 -0.39 -4.47
CA PHE A 196 8.72 -0.84 -4.53
C PHE A 196 7.78 0.20 -5.16
N VAL A 197 7.97 1.48 -4.83
CA VAL A 197 7.09 2.54 -5.32
C VAL A 197 7.13 2.72 -6.83
N ASN A 198 8.25 2.40 -7.49
CA ASN A 198 8.37 2.52 -8.93
C ASN A 198 7.55 1.45 -9.66
N GLN A 199 7.52 0.24 -9.11
CA GLN A 199 6.60 -0.79 -9.57
C GLN A 199 5.15 -0.38 -9.29
N ALA A 200 4.83 0.12 -8.09
CA ALA A 200 3.50 0.59 -7.73
C ALA A 200 3.00 1.70 -8.67
N TYR A 201 3.86 2.67 -8.99
CA TYR A 201 3.58 3.74 -9.94
C TYR A 201 3.30 3.18 -11.34
N SER A 202 4.13 2.25 -11.82
CA SER A 202 3.95 1.60 -13.12
C SER A 202 2.66 0.77 -13.18
N THR A 203 2.37 0.01 -12.13
CA THR A 203 1.11 -0.74 -11.98
C THR A 203 -0.10 0.18 -11.99
N THR A 204 0.01 1.37 -11.38
CA THR A 204 -1.07 2.37 -11.38
C THR A 204 -1.32 2.91 -12.78
N LEU A 205 -0.26 3.24 -13.53
CA LEU A 205 -0.37 3.74 -14.91
C LEU A 205 -0.87 2.69 -15.92
N SER A 206 -0.83 1.40 -15.58
CA SER A 206 -1.41 0.36 -16.42
C SER A 206 -2.91 0.16 -16.18
N GLN A 207 -3.50 0.83 -15.19
CA GLN A 207 -4.93 0.71 -14.88
C GLN A 207 -5.76 1.57 -15.83
N GLU A 208 -6.99 1.13 -16.10
CA GLU A 208 -7.94 1.88 -16.91
C GLU A 208 -8.23 3.24 -16.27
N ASN A 209 -8.28 4.31 -17.08
CA ASN A 209 -8.55 5.68 -16.65
C ASN A 209 -7.50 6.32 -15.73
N TYR A 210 -6.28 5.75 -15.65
CA TYR A 210 -5.17 6.32 -14.90
C TYR A 210 -4.04 6.81 -15.81
N ASP A 211 -3.54 8.00 -15.51
CA ASP A 211 -2.29 8.52 -16.01
C ASP A 211 -1.53 9.31 -14.93
N SER A 212 -0.45 9.99 -15.31
CA SER A 212 0.42 10.75 -14.39
C SER A 212 -0.23 12.00 -13.77
N SER A 213 -1.48 12.32 -14.14
CA SER A 213 -2.30 13.33 -13.47
C SER A 213 -3.03 12.79 -12.25
N ASN A 214 -3.26 11.48 -12.16
CA ASN A 214 -4.03 10.84 -11.08
C ASN A 214 -3.13 10.20 -10.01
N VAL A 215 -1.84 10.03 -10.32
CA VAL A 215 -0.85 9.47 -9.40
C VAL A 215 0.43 10.31 -9.39
N LYS A 216 0.99 10.53 -8.19
CA LYS A 216 2.26 11.23 -7.95
C LYS A 216 3.15 10.43 -7.02
N VAL A 217 4.46 10.70 -7.05
CA VAL A 217 5.44 10.07 -6.15
C VAL A 217 6.31 11.13 -5.47
N LEU A 218 6.50 11.01 -4.16
CA LEU A 218 7.47 11.76 -3.38
C LEU A 218 8.56 10.80 -2.88
N HIS A 219 9.77 10.98 -3.41
CA HIS A 219 10.91 10.13 -3.07
C HIS A 219 11.71 10.71 -1.90
N ILE A 220 11.94 9.92 -0.86
CA ILE A 220 12.73 10.33 0.31
C ILE A 220 13.86 9.33 0.48
N ALA A 221 15.10 9.83 0.52
CA ALA A 221 16.31 9.00 0.57
C ALA A 221 16.30 7.87 -0.50
N PRO A 222 16.12 8.15 -1.81
CA PRO A 222 15.90 7.10 -2.78
C PRO A 222 17.11 6.17 -2.94
N ALA A 223 16.87 4.87 -2.74
CA ALA A 223 17.84 3.82 -3.09
C ALA A 223 17.84 3.49 -4.60
N SER A 224 16.71 3.74 -5.27
CA SER A 224 16.54 3.57 -6.72
C SER A 224 17.09 4.78 -7.50
N VAL A 225 17.52 4.57 -8.75
CA VAL A 225 17.80 5.66 -9.70
C VAL A 225 16.58 6.12 -10.47
N THR A 226 15.56 5.30 -10.51
CA THR A 226 14.30 5.62 -11.16
C THR A 226 13.53 6.55 -10.22
N LEU A 227 13.29 7.77 -10.67
CA LEU A 227 12.54 8.78 -9.93
C LEU A 227 11.33 9.20 -10.77
N ASN A 228 10.14 8.89 -10.27
CA ASN A 228 8.86 9.23 -10.89
C ASN A 228 8.23 10.49 -10.28
N GLY A 229 9.03 11.30 -9.59
CA GLY A 229 8.62 12.55 -8.97
C GLY A 229 9.80 13.26 -8.29
N PRO A 230 9.54 14.36 -7.56
CA PRO A 230 10.59 15.07 -6.86
C PRO A 230 11.13 14.21 -5.70
N TYR A 231 12.35 14.53 -5.27
CA TYR A 231 13.04 13.75 -4.27
C TYR A 231 13.74 14.62 -3.22
N VAL A 232 14.03 14.01 -2.07
CA VAL A 232 14.78 14.62 -0.97
C VAL A 232 15.86 13.64 -0.50
N LEU A 233 17.13 14.02 -0.66
CA LEU A 233 18.28 13.24 -0.24
C LEU A 233 19.31 14.13 0.46
N ALA A 234 19.55 13.84 1.73
CA ALA A 234 20.52 14.57 2.55
C ALA A 234 21.97 14.16 2.22
N ASP A 235 22.87 15.13 2.23
CA ASP A 235 24.31 14.91 2.02
C ASP A 235 24.96 14.06 3.12
N ILE A 236 24.42 14.10 4.33
CA ILE A 236 24.88 13.30 5.47
C ILE A 236 24.24 11.90 5.55
N ASP A 237 23.39 11.51 4.60
CA ASP A 237 22.75 10.18 4.59
C ASP A 237 23.76 9.10 4.21
N ILE A 238 24.33 8.43 5.20
CA ILE A 238 25.42 7.47 4.99
C ILE A 238 24.92 6.21 4.30
N VAL A 239 23.66 5.80 4.53
CA VAL A 239 23.10 4.57 3.96
C VAL A 239 22.99 4.70 2.45
N ILE A 240 22.34 5.77 1.97
CA ILE A 240 22.17 5.98 0.52
C ILE A 240 23.50 6.34 -0.14
N ASN A 241 24.33 7.17 0.50
CA ASN A 241 25.64 7.50 -0.08
C ASN A 241 26.56 6.27 -0.19
N SER A 242 26.41 5.26 0.68
CA SER A 242 27.18 4.01 0.57
C SER A 242 26.77 3.18 -0.65
N LEU A 243 25.53 3.28 -1.14
CA LEU A 243 25.10 2.60 -2.38
C LEU A 243 25.85 3.08 -3.62
N ARG A 244 26.49 4.27 -3.55
CA ARG A 244 27.38 4.78 -4.63
C ARG A 244 28.56 3.84 -4.89
N ALA A 245 28.91 2.98 -3.93
CA ALA A 245 30.00 2.01 -4.06
C ALA A 245 29.64 0.83 -4.98
N SER A 246 28.34 0.61 -5.22
CA SER A 246 27.80 -0.49 -6.03
C SER A 246 27.04 -0.02 -7.26
N GLY A 247 26.82 1.28 -7.44
CA GLY A 247 26.12 1.82 -8.60
C GLY A 247 25.87 3.32 -8.51
N HIS A 248 25.05 3.85 -9.41
CA HIS A 248 24.56 5.23 -9.33
C HIS A 248 23.33 5.30 -8.41
N VAL A 249 23.18 6.41 -7.69
CA VAL A 249 21.97 6.84 -6.96
C VAL A 249 21.77 8.33 -7.20
N ALA A 250 20.57 8.85 -6.93
CA ALA A 250 20.27 10.27 -7.08
C ALA A 250 21.30 11.17 -6.38
N GLU A 251 21.59 12.35 -6.93
CA GLU A 251 22.52 13.30 -6.31
C GLU A 251 21.97 13.86 -5.00
N ASN A 252 22.83 14.22 -4.06
CA ASN A 252 22.39 14.83 -2.81
C ASN A 252 21.85 16.23 -3.11
N ASN A 253 20.65 16.56 -2.61
CA ASN A 253 19.99 17.83 -2.89
C ASN A 253 19.60 18.63 -1.64
N VAL A 254 19.92 18.13 -0.44
CA VAL A 254 19.80 18.86 0.83
C VAL A 254 21.11 18.77 1.60
N ILE A 255 21.62 19.91 2.06
CA ILE A 255 22.81 19.99 2.90
C ILE A 255 22.36 20.11 4.36
N LEU A 256 22.78 19.18 5.21
CA LEU A 256 22.45 19.16 6.63
C LEU A 256 23.70 19.36 7.51
N PRO A 257 23.55 19.92 8.72
CA PRO A 257 24.68 20.10 9.61
C PRO A 257 25.21 18.74 10.09
N ALA A 258 26.50 18.47 9.89
CA ALA A 258 27.16 17.24 10.34
C ALA A 258 27.02 16.98 11.86
N SER A 259 26.75 18.01 12.66
CA SER A 259 26.43 17.84 14.09
C SER A 259 25.18 16.99 14.35
N HIS A 260 24.27 16.88 13.38
CA HIS A 260 23.07 16.03 13.46
C HIS A 260 23.42 14.53 13.58
N LEU A 261 24.59 14.11 13.10
CA LEU A 261 25.08 12.74 13.22
C LEU A 261 25.27 12.28 14.68
N LYS A 262 25.28 13.21 15.64
CA LYS A 262 25.26 12.88 17.08
C LYS A 262 23.89 12.37 17.55
N SER A 263 22.81 12.73 16.85
CA SER A 263 21.43 12.35 17.18
C SER A 263 20.92 11.21 16.30
N ASP A 264 21.38 11.17 15.05
CA ASP A 264 21.18 10.07 14.11
C ASP A 264 22.49 9.79 13.38
N SER A 265 23.25 8.81 13.86
CA SER A 265 24.56 8.44 13.30
C SER A 265 24.51 7.97 11.85
N SER A 266 23.35 7.57 11.34
CA SER A 266 23.20 7.19 9.94
C SER A 266 22.89 8.38 9.03
N GLY A 267 22.38 9.48 9.59
CA GLY A 267 21.79 10.57 8.81
C GLY A 267 20.64 10.12 7.90
N HIS A 268 20.07 8.94 8.13
CA HIS A 268 19.17 8.26 7.18
C HIS A 268 17.76 8.07 7.72
N THR A 269 17.57 8.03 9.04
CA THR A 269 16.28 7.61 9.62
C THR A 269 15.16 8.58 9.21
N PHE A 270 14.02 7.99 8.81
CA PHE A 270 12.87 8.76 8.35
C PHE A 270 12.43 9.80 9.39
N ALA A 271 12.23 9.37 10.64
CA ALA A 271 11.75 10.23 11.71
C ALA A 271 12.78 11.26 12.20
N LYS A 272 14.04 10.86 12.44
CA LYS A 272 15.02 11.76 13.10
C LYS A 272 15.75 12.66 12.11
N THR A 273 15.84 12.29 10.84
CA THR A 273 16.53 13.06 9.82
C THR A 273 15.59 13.70 8.81
N TYR A 274 14.69 12.93 8.20
CA TYR A 274 13.82 13.47 7.14
C TYR A 274 12.59 14.22 7.67
N LEU A 275 11.91 13.72 8.70
CA LEU A 275 10.76 14.37 9.34
C LEU A 275 11.11 15.17 10.61
N ASN A 276 12.37 15.58 10.75
CA ASN A 276 12.78 16.42 11.87
C ASN A 276 12.54 17.90 11.57
N LYS A 277 11.59 18.50 12.29
CA LYS A 277 11.18 19.91 12.16
C LYS A 277 12.31 20.95 12.32
N ARG A 278 13.48 20.54 12.80
CA ARG A 278 14.66 21.40 12.96
C ARG A 278 15.61 21.37 11.76
N LEU A 279 15.34 20.52 10.77
CA LEU A 279 16.16 20.31 9.59
C LEU A 279 15.39 20.72 8.34
N ASP A 280 16.11 21.17 7.32
CA ASP A 280 15.52 21.70 6.09
C ASP A 280 14.74 20.64 5.31
N THR A 281 15.11 19.36 5.45
CA THR A 281 14.39 18.20 4.90
C THR A 281 12.90 18.22 5.22
N TYR A 282 12.50 18.58 6.45
CA TYR A 282 11.09 18.60 6.86
C TYR A 282 10.27 19.59 6.02
N ASN A 283 10.73 20.84 5.92
CA ASN A 283 10.01 21.88 5.18
C ASN A 283 9.96 21.59 3.67
N ILE A 284 11.04 21.00 3.14
CA ILE A 284 11.11 20.59 1.73
C ILE A 284 10.09 19.47 1.45
N ILE A 285 10.04 18.44 2.30
CA ILE A 285 9.08 17.34 2.18
C ILE A 285 7.65 17.85 2.31
N GLU A 286 7.37 18.71 3.29
CA GLU A 286 6.03 19.29 3.51
C GLU A 286 5.59 20.14 2.31
N THR A 287 6.51 20.92 1.72
CA THR A 287 6.22 21.73 0.52
C THR A 287 5.91 20.84 -0.68
N GLN A 288 6.79 19.87 -0.99
CA GLN A 288 6.60 18.97 -2.12
C GLN A 288 5.33 18.12 -1.97
N PHE A 289 5.02 17.66 -0.75
CA PHE A 289 3.77 16.96 -0.47
C PHE A 289 2.55 17.82 -0.87
N ASN A 290 2.48 19.06 -0.40
CA ASN A 290 1.35 19.95 -0.68
C ASN A 290 1.24 20.30 -2.17
N GLU A 291 2.37 20.49 -2.85
CA GLU A 291 2.40 20.73 -4.31
C GLU A 291 1.84 19.52 -5.07
N LEU A 292 2.37 18.32 -4.80
CA LEU A 292 1.93 17.10 -5.48
C LEU A 292 0.45 16.78 -5.21
N MET A 293 -0.02 16.96 -3.97
CA MET A 293 -1.44 16.80 -3.63
C MET A 293 -2.33 17.78 -4.41
N GLY A 294 -1.85 19.01 -4.63
CA GLY A 294 -2.55 20.03 -5.40
C GLY A 294 -2.64 19.76 -6.91
N GLU A 295 -1.75 18.92 -7.44
CA GLU A 295 -1.72 18.55 -8.86
C GLU A 295 -2.65 17.37 -9.20
N LEU A 296 -3.03 16.57 -8.21
CA LEU A 296 -3.79 15.34 -8.41
C LEU A 296 -5.20 15.60 -8.92
N GLN A 297 -5.55 14.93 -10.03
CA GLN A 297 -6.86 15.00 -10.66
C GLN A 297 -7.67 13.75 -10.36
N THR A 298 -8.97 13.91 -10.13
CA THR A 298 -9.89 12.79 -9.87
C THR A 298 -10.08 11.94 -11.14
N PRO A 299 -9.70 10.65 -11.13
CA PRO A 299 -9.95 9.73 -12.23
C PRO A 299 -11.41 9.24 -12.25
N ILE A 300 -11.79 8.53 -13.32
CA ILE A 300 -13.12 7.92 -13.44
C ILE A 300 -13.09 6.56 -12.75
N ALA A 301 -13.90 6.39 -11.71
CA ALA A 301 -14.10 5.11 -11.04
C ALA A 301 -14.78 4.09 -11.97
N THR A 302 -14.31 2.85 -11.93
CA THR A 302 -14.87 1.69 -12.65
C THR A 302 -15.56 0.69 -11.72
N ALA A 303 -15.37 0.82 -10.41
CA ALA A 303 -15.98 0.01 -9.36
C ALA A 303 -16.53 0.90 -8.23
N THR A 304 -17.48 0.35 -7.48
CA THR A 304 -18.22 1.03 -6.43
C THR A 304 -17.59 0.75 -5.07
N GLN A 305 -17.35 1.78 -4.27
CA GLN A 305 -16.97 1.57 -2.88
C GLN A 305 -18.16 1.01 -2.09
N GLY A 306 -17.91 0.08 -1.18
CA GLY A 306 -18.92 -0.51 -0.29
C GLY A 306 -18.54 -0.45 1.18
N LEU A 307 -19.41 -0.97 2.04
CA LEU A 307 -19.14 -1.12 3.47
C LEU A 307 -17.86 -1.93 3.70
N PHE A 308 -17.68 -2.96 2.87
CA PHE A 308 -16.41 -3.58 2.55
C PHE A 308 -16.48 -4.12 1.12
N THR A 309 -15.32 -4.40 0.54
CA THR A 309 -15.20 -4.93 -0.81
C THR A 309 -14.36 -6.19 -0.84
N ALA A 310 -14.59 -7.01 -1.86
CA ALA A 310 -13.73 -8.12 -2.25
C ALA A 310 -13.22 -7.86 -3.67
N THR A 311 -11.90 -7.75 -3.80
CA THR A 311 -11.22 -7.61 -5.10
C THR A 311 -10.46 -8.88 -5.39
N LEU A 312 -10.72 -9.49 -6.54
CA LEU A 312 -9.99 -10.64 -7.06
C LEU A 312 -9.10 -10.20 -8.21
N THR A 313 -7.82 -10.52 -8.15
CA THR A 313 -6.86 -10.37 -9.26
C THR A 313 -6.13 -11.69 -9.50
N TRP A 314 -5.57 -11.90 -10.69
CA TRP A 314 -4.70 -13.05 -10.96
C TRP A 314 -3.59 -12.70 -11.94
N ASN A 315 -2.56 -13.55 -12.05
CA ASN A 315 -1.39 -13.24 -12.89
C ASN A 315 -1.46 -13.84 -14.30
N GLY A 316 -1.72 -13.01 -15.28
CA GLY A 316 -1.68 -13.31 -16.70
C GLY A 316 -3.04 -13.71 -17.28
N SER A 317 -3.02 -14.19 -18.54
CA SER A 317 -4.24 -14.50 -19.27
C SER A 317 -5.11 -15.55 -18.57
N GLY A 318 -6.41 -15.34 -18.59
CA GLY A 318 -7.39 -16.26 -18.06
C GLY A 318 -8.72 -15.55 -17.84
N ASP A 319 -9.67 -16.31 -17.34
CA ASP A 319 -10.99 -15.89 -16.90
C ASP A 319 -11.24 -16.60 -15.57
N VAL A 320 -11.28 -15.82 -14.48
CA VAL A 320 -11.34 -16.33 -13.11
C VAL A 320 -12.48 -15.63 -12.39
N ASP A 321 -13.55 -16.38 -12.13
CA ASP A 321 -14.74 -15.85 -11.50
C ASP A 321 -14.59 -15.73 -9.98
N LEU A 322 -15.01 -14.60 -9.44
CA LEU A 322 -15.27 -14.36 -8.03
C LEU A 322 -16.68 -14.84 -7.70
N HIS A 323 -16.74 -15.77 -6.75
CA HIS A 323 -17.99 -16.23 -6.16
C HIS A 323 -18.09 -15.73 -4.72
N THR A 324 -19.16 -15.00 -4.44
CA THR A 324 -19.50 -14.56 -3.09
C THR A 324 -20.73 -15.31 -2.59
N PHE A 325 -20.66 -15.88 -1.40
CA PHE A 325 -21.82 -16.37 -0.67
C PHE A 325 -22.14 -15.40 0.46
N GLU A 326 -23.29 -14.76 0.38
CA GLU A 326 -23.82 -13.88 1.41
C GLU A 326 -24.33 -14.69 2.63
N PRO A 327 -24.66 -14.06 3.77
CA PRO A 327 -25.03 -14.76 5.01
C PRO A 327 -26.21 -15.73 4.88
N ASP A 328 -27.15 -15.47 3.97
CA ASP A 328 -28.29 -16.34 3.66
C ASP A 328 -27.96 -17.45 2.64
N ASN A 329 -26.69 -17.58 2.25
CA ASN A 329 -26.17 -18.45 1.19
C ASN A 329 -26.61 -18.07 -0.23
N GLN A 330 -27.15 -16.86 -0.45
CA GLN A 330 -27.28 -16.32 -1.80
C GLN A 330 -25.89 -16.23 -2.43
N GLN A 331 -25.76 -16.83 -3.61
CA GLN A 331 -24.52 -16.78 -4.37
C GLN A 331 -24.56 -15.60 -5.34
N VAL A 332 -23.47 -14.84 -5.37
CA VAL A 332 -23.23 -13.71 -6.28
C VAL A 332 -22.00 -14.01 -7.12
N TYR A 333 -22.13 -13.95 -8.44
CA TYR A 333 -21.09 -14.27 -9.43
C TYR A 333 -21.49 -13.75 -10.83
N TYR A 334 -20.67 -13.95 -11.87
CA TYR A 334 -20.88 -13.36 -13.21
C TYR A 334 -22.30 -13.53 -13.79
N ASN A 335 -22.96 -14.67 -13.54
CA ASN A 335 -24.33 -14.96 -14.03
C ASN A 335 -25.45 -14.60 -13.03
N SER A 336 -25.11 -14.16 -11.82
CA SER A 336 -26.04 -13.66 -10.80
C SER A 336 -25.36 -12.54 -10.01
N LYS A 337 -25.24 -11.36 -10.63
CA LYS A 337 -24.40 -10.26 -10.12
C LYS A 337 -24.99 -9.47 -8.95
N ILE A 338 -26.28 -9.62 -8.67
CA ILE A 338 -27.00 -8.86 -7.64
C ILE A 338 -27.35 -9.83 -6.51
N GLY A 339 -26.78 -9.59 -5.34
CA GLY A 339 -27.11 -10.26 -4.10
C GLY A 339 -28.16 -9.52 -3.26
N ASN A 340 -28.44 -10.03 -2.08
CA ASN A 340 -29.29 -9.37 -1.10
C ASN A 340 -28.55 -8.34 -0.26
N SER A 341 -27.21 -8.38 -0.25
CA SER A 341 -26.36 -7.45 0.50
C SER A 341 -25.45 -6.60 -0.36
N GLY A 342 -25.08 -7.10 -1.53
CA GLY A 342 -24.06 -6.48 -2.36
C GLY A 342 -24.15 -6.90 -3.81
N ASN A 343 -23.21 -6.41 -4.61
CA ASN A 343 -23.20 -6.61 -6.05
C ASN A 343 -21.80 -6.91 -6.56
N LEU A 344 -21.70 -7.79 -7.55
CA LEU A 344 -20.53 -7.94 -8.41
C LEU A 344 -20.65 -6.91 -9.54
N ASP A 345 -19.90 -5.81 -9.44
CA ASP A 345 -19.97 -4.70 -10.39
C ASP A 345 -18.86 -4.70 -11.43
N VAL A 346 -17.73 -5.36 -11.15
CA VAL A 346 -16.69 -5.64 -12.13
C VAL A 346 -16.53 -7.15 -12.29
N ASP A 347 -16.65 -7.60 -13.54
CA ASP A 347 -16.58 -8.99 -14.00
C ASP A 347 -15.63 -8.98 -15.19
N ASN A 348 -14.34 -9.15 -14.90
CA ASN A 348 -13.32 -9.16 -15.93
C ASN A 348 -13.11 -10.59 -16.43
N THR A 349 -13.39 -10.81 -17.70
CA THR A 349 -13.23 -12.13 -18.32
C THR A 349 -11.87 -12.31 -19.00
N SER A 350 -10.86 -11.53 -18.63
CA SER A 350 -9.57 -11.45 -19.35
C SER A 350 -8.39 -10.94 -18.51
N ALA A 351 -7.18 -11.38 -18.88
CA ALA A 351 -5.91 -10.88 -18.34
C ALA A 351 -5.89 -10.86 -16.80
N ASP A 352 -5.44 -9.80 -16.14
CA ASP A 352 -5.06 -9.84 -14.70
C ASP A 352 -6.19 -9.52 -13.70
N GLY A 353 -7.45 -9.50 -14.14
CA GLY A 353 -8.59 -8.97 -13.37
C GLY A 353 -8.69 -7.43 -13.43
N PRO A 354 -9.38 -6.75 -12.49
CA PRO A 354 -10.01 -7.34 -11.32
C PRO A 354 -11.41 -7.90 -11.60
N GLU A 355 -11.84 -8.83 -10.75
CA GLU A 355 -13.25 -8.90 -10.38
C GLU A 355 -13.49 -8.16 -9.06
N HIS A 356 -14.67 -7.58 -8.91
CA HIS A 356 -14.97 -6.73 -7.77
C HIS A 356 -16.41 -6.94 -7.28
N TYR A 357 -16.53 -7.23 -5.98
CA TYR A 357 -17.78 -7.26 -5.24
C TYR A 357 -17.77 -6.23 -4.12
N TYR A 358 -18.90 -5.55 -3.90
CA TYR A 358 -19.07 -4.64 -2.77
C TYR A 358 -20.36 -4.93 -2.01
N VAL A 359 -20.33 -4.72 -0.70
CA VAL A 359 -21.54 -4.68 0.14
C VAL A 359 -22.10 -3.26 0.19
N ASP A 360 -23.43 -3.12 0.07
CA ASP A 360 -24.12 -1.84 0.07
C ASP A 360 -23.83 -1.05 1.36
N CYS A 361 -23.93 0.27 1.26
CA CYS A 361 -23.63 1.21 2.34
C CYS A 361 -24.86 1.59 3.14
N GLU A 362 -26.07 1.31 2.67
CA GLU A 362 -27.30 1.55 3.41
C GLU A 362 -27.56 0.40 4.38
N ASP A 363 -27.72 0.72 5.67
CA ASP A 363 -27.92 -0.26 6.74
C ASP A 363 -29.09 -1.23 6.55
N THR A 364 -30.08 -0.85 5.75
CA THR A 364 -31.23 -1.69 5.37
C THR A 364 -30.99 -2.60 4.16
N LYS A 365 -29.87 -2.46 3.47
CA LYS A 365 -29.55 -3.16 2.21
C LYS A 365 -28.45 -4.21 2.33
N PHE A 366 -28.03 -4.55 3.55
CA PHE A 366 -27.07 -5.63 3.78
C PHE A 366 -27.41 -6.48 5.00
N GLN A 367 -26.81 -7.66 5.05
CA GLN A 367 -27.02 -8.65 6.11
C GLN A 367 -25.81 -8.73 7.02
N LEU A 368 -26.05 -8.85 8.33
CA LEU A 368 -25.00 -9.24 9.27
C LEU A 368 -24.75 -10.74 9.18
N GLY A 369 -23.51 -11.16 9.37
CA GLY A 369 -23.13 -12.58 9.36
C GLY A 369 -21.90 -12.87 8.51
N THR A 370 -21.76 -14.14 8.16
CA THR A 370 -20.57 -14.64 7.46
C THR A 370 -20.74 -14.53 5.96
N TYR A 371 -19.81 -13.82 5.33
CA TYR A 371 -19.61 -13.81 3.89
C TYR A 371 -18.46 -14.75 3.54
N ARG A 372 -18.60 -15.53 2.47
CA ARG A 372 -17.56 -16.45 1.98
C ARG A 372 -17.22 -16.11 0.55
N PHE A 373 -15.94 -16.04 0.24
CA PHE A 373 -15.44 -15.69 -1.08
C PHE A 373 -14.59 -16.83 -1.61
N GLY A 374 -14.84 -17.19 -2.86
CA GLY A 374 -14.13 -18.25 -3.54
C GLY A 374 -13.90 -17.91 -5.01
N VAL A 375 -13.08 -18.75 -5.63
CA VAL A 375 -12.69 -18.59 -7.04
C VAL A 375 -13.12 -19.79 -7.86
N ASN A 376 -13.37 -19.54 -9.14
CA ASN A 376 -13.52 -20.58 -10.16
C ASN A 376 -12.62 -20.23 -11.34
N ASN A 377 -11.71 -21.14 -11.73
CA ASN A 377 -11.01 -20.99 -12.99
C ASN A 377 -11.99 -21.29 -14.13
N PHE A 378 -12.67 -20.25 -14.62
CA PHE A 378 -13.68 -20.41 -15.65
C PHE A 378 -13.03 -20.81 -16.97
N SER A 379 -11.94 -20.15 -17.36
CA SER A 379 -11.16 -20.55 -18.53
C SER A 379 -9.70 -20.13 -18.47
N ARG A 380 -8.80 -21.02 -18.92
CA ARG A 380 -7.43 -20.72 -19.33
C ARG A 380 -6.53 -20.07 -18.26
N ALA A 381 -6.87 -20.18 -16.97
CA ALA A 381 -6.07 -19.66 -15.86
C ALA A 381 -5.35 -20.77 -15.05
N GLU A 382 -5.19 -21.97 -15.61
CA GLU A 382 -4.50 -23.06 -14.89
C GLU A 382 -3.05 -22.68 -14.56
N GLY A 383 -2.64 -22.92 -13.32
CA GLY A 383 -1.31 -22.56 -12.82
C GLY A 383 -1.11 -21.07 -12.55
N ARG A 384 -2.12 -20.23 -12.76
CA ARG A 384 -2.07 -18.82 -12.33
C ARG A 384 -2.31 -18.72 -10.83
N GLU A 385 -1.72 -17.72 -10.20
CA GLU A 385 -2.01 -17.35 -8.83
C GLU A 385 -3.14 -16.32 -8.80
N ALA A 386 -4.26 -16.70 -8.16
CA ALA A 386 -5.36 -15.82 -7.84
C ALA A 386 -5.19 -15.24 -6.43
N VAL A 387 -5.54 -13.97 -6.26
CA VAL A 387 -5.42 -13.21 -5.02
C VAL A 387 -6.76 -12.55 -4.73
N ILE A 388 -7.37 -12.87 -3.58
CA ILE A 388 -8.54 -12.16 -3.06
C ILE A 388 -8.09 -11.26 -1.91
N GLN A 389 -8.39 -9.96 -2.03
CA GLN A 389 -8.24 -9.00 -0.94
C GLN A 389 -9.61 -8.52 -0.47
N ILE A 390 -9.82 -8.55 0.85
CA ILE A 390 -10.95 -7.92 1.52
C ILE A 390 -10.48 -6.62 2.15
N SER A 391 -11.18 -5.52 1.86
CA SER A 391 -10.84 -4.18 2.36
C SER A 391 -12.09 -3.38 2.72
N ASN A 392 -11.93 -2.31 3.49
CA ASN A 392 -12.97 -1.32 3.71
C ASN A 392 -12.39 0.10 3.78
N ALA A 393 -13.24 1.11 3.95
CA ALA A 393 -12.84 2.52 4.00
C ALA A 393 -11.84 2.90 5.12
N THR A 394 -11.66 2.03 6.13
CA THR A 394 -10.75 2.28 7.27
C THR A 394 -9.55 1.35 7.32
N THR A 395 -9.63 0.21 6.64
CA THR A 395 -8.66 -0.88 6.72
C THR A 395 -8.39 -1.40 5.31
N ALA A 396 -7.25 -0.98 4.76
CA ALA A 396 -6.80 -1.30 3.40
C ALA A 396 -6.68 -2.80 3.13
N ASN A 397 -6.26 -3.58 4.13
CA ASN A 397 -6.10 -5.03 4.02
C ASN A 397 -6.64 -5.69 5.30
N ILE A 398 -7.92 -6.05 5.29
CA ILE A 398 -8.50 -6.88 6.37
C ILE A 398 -7.93 -8.30 6.26
N ILE A 399 -7.86 -8.81 5.05
CA ILE A 399 -7.24 -10.09 4.72
C ILE A 399 -6.92 -10.14 3.23
N THR A 400 -5.76 -10.72 2.90
CA THR A 400 -5.38 -11.10 1.54
C THR A 400 -5.10 -12.59 1.55
N GLN A 401 -5.74 -13.35 0.67
CA GLN A 401 -5.51 -14.79 0.48
C GLN A 401 -5.10 -15.04 -0.96
N LYS A 402 -4.20 -16.01 -1.16
CA LYS A 402 -3.71 -16.37 -2.49
C LYS A 402 -3.73 -17.86 -2.74
N LYS A 403 -3.88 -18.24 -4.00
CA LYS A 403 -3.91 -19.63 -4.41
C LYS A 403 -3.54 -19.82 -5.87
N VAL A 404 -2.73 -20.85 -6.13
CA VAL A 404 -2.51 -21.37 -7.48
C VAL A 404 -3.75 -22.12 -7.95
N LEU A 405 -4.29 -21.73 -9.10
CA LEU A 405 -5.49 -22.26 -9.70
C LEU A 405 -5.25 -23.63 -10.35
N GLY A 406 -6.21 -24.54 -10.16
CA GLY A 406 -6.27 -25.81 -10.86
C GLY A 406 -6.75 -25.69 -12.32
N PRO A 407 -7.09 -26.82 -12.97
CA PRO A 407 -7.64 -26.83 -14.32
C PRO A 407 -8.92 -26.00 -14.46
N ALA A 408 -9.25 -25.59 -15.68
CA ALA A 408 -10.48 -24.84 -15.92
C ALA A 408 -11.73 -25.71 -15.69
N GLU A 409 -12.69 -25.22 -14.91
CA GLU A 409 -13.94 -25.91 -14.60
C GLU A 409 -15.16 -25.30 -15.32
N GLY A 410 -15.01 -24.10 -15.89
CA GLY A 410 -16.10 -23.39 -16.57
C GLY A 410 -17.37 -23.32 -15.74
N THR A 411 -18.53 -23.58 -16.35
CA THR A 411 -19.81 -23.55 -15.65
C THR A 411 -19.98 -24.65 -14.60
N SER A 412 -19.15 -25.71 -14.62
CA SER A 412 -19.24 -26.77 -13.61
C SER A 412 -18.71 -26.32 -12.25
N GLY A 413 -17.72 -25.42 -12.24
CA GLY A 413 -17.17 -24.81 -11.03
C GLY A 413 -18.13 -23.87 -10.32
N ASN A 414 -19.15 -23.33 -11.01
CA ASN A 414 -20.13 -22.40 -10.42
C ASN A 414 -20.84 -22.98 -9.18
N SER A 415 -21.11 -24.28 -9.17
CA SER A 415 -21.83 -24.93 -8.08
C SER A 415 -20.96 -25.26 -6.86
N ASN A 416 -19.64 -25.30 -7.05
CA ASN A 416 -18.69 -25.64 -6.02
C ASN A 416 -17.38 -24.87 -6.23
N PRO A 417 -17.43 -23.52 -6.18
CA PRO A 417 -16.24 -22.71 -6.32
C PRO A 417 -15.34 -22.95 -5.11
N GLU A 418 -14.06 -22.69 -5.31
CA GLU A 418 -13.08 -22.96 -4.29
C GLU A 418 -13.03 -21.81 -3.28
N ILE A 419 -13.58 -22.04 -2.08
CA ILE A 419 -13.63 -21.01 -1.02
C ILE A 419 -12.23 -20.71 -0.49
N MET A 420 -11.80 -19.46 -0.62
CA MET A 420 -10.49 -18.99 -0.18
C MET A 420 -10.54 -18.22 1.14
N VAL A 421 -11.59 -17.42 1.35
CA VAL A 421 -11.68 -16.56 2.54
C VAL A 421 -13.09 -16.48 3.07
N SER A 422 -13.22 -16.28 4.38
CA SER A 422 -14.49 -16.05 5.06
C SER A 422 -14.32 -14.94 6.07
N VAL A 423 -15.22 -13.97 6.05
CA VAL A 423 -15.24 -12.85 6.99
C VAL A 423 -16.63 -12.72 7.59
N THR A 424 -16.71 -12.23 8.83
CA THR A 424 -17.96 -11.91 9.49
C THR A 424 -18.14 -10.40 9.58
N LEU A 425 -19.26 -9.90 9.07
CA LEU A 425 -19.74 -8.54 9.29
C LEU A 425 -20.55 -8.50 10.59
N ARG A 426 -20.14 -7.64 11.53
CA ARG A 426 -20.82 -7.41 12.81
C ARG A 426 -21.18 -5.95 12.97
N LYS A 427 -22.15 -5.69 13.85
CA LYS A 427 -22.50 -4.35 14.33
C LYS A 427 -22.23 -4.28 15.83
N ASP A 428 -21.35 -3.38 16.23
CA ASP A 428 -20.96 -3.10 17.62
C ASP A 428 -21.41 -1.67 17.97
N GLY A 429 -22.58 -1.55 18.62
CA GLY A 429 -23.23 -0.26 18.79
C GLY A 429 -23.62 0.35 17.43
N ASP A 430 -23.08 1.54 17.14
CA ASP A 430 -23.33 2.25 15.87
C ASP A 430 -22.23 2.01 14.82
N LYS A 431 -21.25 1.13 15.10
CA LYS A 431 -20.13 0.85 14.20
C LYS A 431 -20.26 -0.54 13.58
N TYR A 432 -19.93 -0.63 12.30
CA TYR A 432 -19.79 -1.89 11.60
C TYR A 432 -18.32 -2.33 11.60
N SER A 433 -18.08 -3.62 11.77
CA SER A 433 -16.74 -4.20 11.77
C SER A 433 -16.73 -5.49 10.96
N VAL A 434 -15.63 -5.72 10.25
CA VAL A 434 -15.39 -6.93 9.47
C VAL A 434 -14.20 -7.64 10.06
N SER A 435 -14.36 -8.92 10.42
CA SER A 435 -13.29 -9.74 11.00
C SER A 435 -13.14 -11.05 10.24
N VAL A 436 -11.91 -11.52 10.10
CA VAL A 436 -11.60 -12.86 9.58
C VAL A 436 -12.12 -13.92 10.54
N ASN A 437 -12.64 -15.03 9.98
CA ASN A 437 -13.12 -16.19 10.74
C ASN A 437 -12.03 -17.17 11.13
#